data_AF-A0A0F7JL03-F1
#
_entry.id   AF-A0A0F7JL03-F1
#
_cell.length_a   1.000
_cell.length_b   1.000
_cell.length_c   1.000
_cell.angle_alpha   90.00
_cell.angle_beta   90.00
_cell.angle_gamma   90.00
#
_symmetry.space_group_name_H-M   'P 1'
#
loop_
_entity.id
_entity.type
_entity.pdbx_description
1 polymer ?
#
loop_
_entity_poly.entity_id
_entity_poly.type
_entity_poly.pdbx_seq_one_letter_code
_entity_poly.pdbx_strand_id
1 'polypeptide(L)'
;MTRLLPLTTLYPATLFLPLLLAACGGGGTSTPGPTPTPGNAITTRLAACPVVNTSSDPAASSCLAGTYAGQTLSGAACALTVAADGAYTFTSPTLTYSFTPTPQAIRVFGRQALPDLNQVIWLIDDPLTATEPKELDLHATWGRGAPSVKLDIQGTKRLAGGGSTSVTCTVPL
;
A
#
# COMPACT_ATOMS: atom_id res chain seq x y z
N MET A 1 -27.57 -37.41 -44.94
CA MET A 1 -27.56 -38.79 -44.42
C MET A 1 -26.80 -38.75 -43.08
N THR A 2 -27.50 -38.53 -41.95
CA THR A 2 -27.95 -39.54 -40.95
C THR A 2 -26.75 -40.20 -40.26
N ARG A 3 -26.42 -39.95 -38.98
CA ARG A 3 -27.05 -40.38 -37.69
C ARG A 3 -26.49 -39.49 -36.55
N LEU A 4 -27.18 -38.93 -35.54
CA LEU A 4 -28.06 -39.39 -34.43
C LEU A 4 -27.40 -40.31 -33.35
N LEU A 5 -26.93 -39.67 -32.25
CA LEU A 5 -26.98 -39.90 -30.76
C LEU A 5 -26.94 -41.35 -30.17
N PRO A 6 -26.36 -41.59 -28.96
CA PRO A 6 -26.85 -41.10 -27.63
C PRO A 6 -25.73 -40.64 -26.64
N LEU A 7 -25.95 -39.66 -25.75
CA LEU A 7 -26.72 -39.67 -24.48
C LEU A 7 -26.11 -40.59 -23.38
N THR A 8 -25.35 -40.00 -22.46
CA THR A 8 -25.09 -40.57 -21.13
C THR A 8 -25.15 -39.46 -20.07
N THR A 9 -26.32 -39.37 -19.47
CA THR A 9 -26.61 -38.71 -18.20
C THR A 9 -26.13 -39.61 -17.06
N LEU A 10 -25.46 -39.06 -16.03
CA LEU A 10 -25.38 -39.62 -14.67
C LEU A 10 -24.92 -38.53 -13.68
N TYR A 11 -25.91 -37.85 -13.06
CA TYR A 11 -25.85 -37.31 -11.68
C TYR A 11 -26.46 -38.41 -10.77
N PRO A 12 -26.44 -38.35 -9.41
CA PRO A 12 -25.77 -37.46 -8.46
C PRO A 12 -24.95 -38.23 -7.39
N ALA A 13 -24.12 -37.55 -6.60
CA ALA A 13 -23.69 -38.08 -5.29
C ALA A 13 -23.51 -36.93 -4.29
N THR A 14 -24.61 -36.61 -3.62
CA THR A 14 -24.71 -35.80 -2.41
C THR A 14 -23.91 -36.49 -1.30
N LEU A 15 -22.84 -35.86 -0.82
CA LEU A 15 -22.19 -36.23 0.45
C LEU A 15 -22.51 -35.17 1.49
N PHE A 16 -23.58 -35.46 2.23
CA PHE A 16 -23.82 -34.96 3.57
C PHE A 16 -22.78 -35.59 4.50
N LEU A 17 -22.03 -34.79 5.27
CA LEU A 17 -21.35 -35.26 6.47
C LEU A 17 -21.41 -34.17 7.56
N PRO A 18 -21.64 -34.55 8.84
CA PRO A 18 -22.38 -33.75 9.79
C PRO A 18 -21.50 -32.91 10.73
N LEU A 19 -22.21 -32.03 11.45
CA LEU A 19 -21.77 -31.28 12.63
C LEU A 19 -20.81 -32.08 13.54
N LEU A 20 -19.68 -31.46 13.87
CA LEU A 20 -19.03 -31.63 15.17
C LEU A 20 -19.11 -30.31 15.93
N LEU A 21 -19.93 -30.34 16.98
CA LEU A 21 -19.89 -29.37 18.07
C LEU A 21 -18.51 -29.41 18.72
N ALA A 22 -17.82 -28.28 18.72
CA ALA A 22 -16.84 -27.96 19.75
C ALA A 22 -17.35 -26.72 20.50
N ALA A 23 -18.28 -26.96 21.43
CA ALA A 23 -18.55 -26.04 22.51
C ALA A 23 -17.38 -26.13 23.49
N CYS A 24 -16.45 -25.19 23.42
CA CYS A 24 -15.51 -24.92 24.51
C CYS A 24 -16.02 -23.69 25.25
N GLY A 25 -16.55 -23.91 26.45
CA GLY A 25 -16.93 -22.85 27.36
C GLY A 25 -15.71 -22.05 27.81
N GLY A 26 -15.91 -20.75 27.98
CA GLY A 26 -14.89 -19.85 28.49
C GLY A 26 -15.47 -18.46 28.66
N GLY A 27 -16.31 -18.28 29.68
CA GLY A 27 -16.72 -16.97 30.17
C GLY A 27 -15.50 -16.19 30.62
N GLY A 28 -14.93 -15.41 29.71
CA GLY A 28 -13.92 -14.41 29.98
C GLY A 28 -14.57 -13.05 29.72
N THR A 29 -14.61 -12.21 30.75
CA THR A 29 -14.91 -10.80 30.66
C THR A 29 -14.27 -10.20 29.42
N SER A 30 -15.06 -9.61 28.53
CA SER A 30 -14.59 -8.86 27.38
C SER A 30 -13.84 -7.61 27.86
N THR A 31 -12.60 -7.81 28.30
CA THR A 31 -11.62 -6.74 28.30
C THR A 31 -11.49 -6.32 26.84
N PRO A 32 -11.71 -5.04 26.49
CA PRO A 32 -11.42 -4.57 25.15
C PRO A 32 -9.97 -4.96 24.82
N GLY A 33 -9.79 -5.83 23.82
CA GLY A 33 -8.46 -6.06 23.27
C GLY A 33 -7.88 -4.70 22.84
N PRO A 34 -6.56 -4.49 22.97
CA PRO A 34 -5.97 -3.22 22.57
C PRO A 34 -6.37 -2.93 21.14
N THR A 35 -7.02 -1.77 20.92
CA THR A 35 -7.28 -1.25 19.59
C THR A 35 -5.96 -1.28 18.82
N PRO A 36 -5.89 -1.90 17.62
CA PRO A 36 -4.65 -1.96 16.88
C PRO A 36 -4.14 -0.54 16.65
N THR A 37 -2.95 -0.23 17.17
CA THR A 37 -2.29 1.05 16.92
C THR A 37 -2.12 1.18 15.40
N PRO A 38 -2.52 2.30 14.78
CA PRO A 38 -2.48 2.47 13.32
C PRO A 38 -1.14 2.10 12.67
N GLY A 39 -0.03 2.35 13.37
CA GLY A 39 1.32 2.00 12.93
C GLY A 39 1.57 0.49 12.74
N ASN A 40 0.98 -0.35 13.59
CA ASN A 40 1.12 -1.82 13.48
C ASN A 40 0.42 -2.36 12.21
N ALA A 41 -0.69 -1.74 11.80
CA ALA A 41 -1.38 -2.13 10.57
C ALA A 41 -0.59 -1.70 9.31
N ILE A 42 0.03 -0.52 9.33
CA ILE A 42 0.86 -0.03 8.22
C ILE A 42 2.11 -0.91 8.07
N THR A 43 2.85 -1.14 9.15
CA THR A 43 4.06 -1.99 9.11
C THR A 43 3.74 -3.42 8.68
N THR A 44 2.61 -3.98 9.12
CA THR A 44 2.12 -5.30 8.65
C THR A 44 1.87 -5.31 7.14
N ARG A 45 1.19 -4.29 6.60
CA ARG A 45 0.94 -4.16 5.16
C ARG A 45 2.24 -4.03 4.37
N LEU A 46 3.15 -3.17 4.81
CA LEU A 46 4.45 -2.96 4.16
C LEU A 46 5.35 -4.21 4.23
N ALA A 47 5.27 -4.99 5.31
CA ALA A 47 5.98 -6.25 5.45
C ALA A 47 5.46 -7.35 4.51
N ALA A 48 4.23 -7.24 4.01
CA ALA A 48 3.66 -8.18 3.04
C ALA A 48 4.11 -7.90 1.60
N CYS A 49 4.71 -6.74 1.33
CA CYS A 49 5.25 -6.41 0.02
C CYS A 49 6.38 -7.38 -0.40
N PRO A 50 6.54 -7.67 -1.69
CA PRO A 50 7.62 -8.54 -2.17
C PRO A 50 8.99 -7.93 -1.88
N VAL A 51 9.95 -8.74 -1.43
CA VAL A 51 11.34 -8.31 -1.23
C VAL A 51 12.03 -8.26 -2.59
N VAL A 52 12.19 -7.05 -3.12
CA VAL A 52 12.83 -6.79 -4.40
C VAL A 52 13.77 -5.59 -4.27
N ASN A 53 14.93 -5.68 -4.92
CA ASN A 53 15.91 -4.61 -4.94
C ASN A 53 15.74 -3.86 -6.27
N THR A 54 14.86 -2.86 -6.27
CA THR A 54 14.52 -1.99 -7.43
C THR A 54 13.67 -2.70 -8.50
N SER A 55 12.39 -2.37 -8.57
CA SER A 55 11.45 -2.80 -9.61
C SER A 55 10.68 -1.61 -10.17
N SER A 56 10.46 -1.59 -11.48
CA SER A 56 9.55 -0.66 -12.15
C SER A 56 8.17 -1.26 -12.44
N ASP A 57 7.98 -2.55 -12.16
CA ASP A 57 6.69 -3.24 -12.34
C ASP A 57 5.66 -2.70 -11.33
N PRO A 58 4.52 -2.13 -11.78
CA PRO A 58 3.47 -1.65 -10.89
C PRO A 58 2.97 -2.72 -9.91
N ALA A 59 2.95 -3.99 -10.32
CA ALA A 59 2.49 -5.09 -9.48
C ALA A 59 3.36 -5.26 -8.21
N ALA A 60 4.66 -4.95 -8.29
CA ALA A 60 5.57 -5.02 -7.15
C ALA A 60 5.20 -4.02 -6.04
N SER A 61 4.59 -2.89 -6.40
CA SER A 61 4.16 -1.85 -5.48
C SER A 61 2.67 -1.93 -5.08
N SER A 62 1.90 -2.89 -5.59
CA SER A 62 0.45 -3.00 -5.35
C SER A 62 0.07 -3.14 -3.87
N CYS A 63 0.95 -3.75 -3.07
CA CYS A 63 0.85 -3.87 -1.61
C CYS A 63 0.82 -2.51 -0.88
N LEU A 64 1.24 -1.42 -1.53
CA LEU A 64 1.20 -0.07 -0.96
C LEU A 64 -0.21 0.53 -0.95
N ALA A 65 -1.18 -0.11 -1.60
CA ALA A 65 -2.55 0.37 -1.64
C ALA A 65 -3.13 0.61 -0.24
N GLY A 66 -3.78 1.75 -0.07
CA GLY A 66 -4.34 2.20 1.20
C GLY A 66 -4.04 3.67 1.48
N THR A 67 -4.48 4.12 2.65
CA THR A 67 -4.28 5.49 3.11
C THR A 67 -3.19 5.54 4.19
N TYR A 68 -2.36 6.58 4.09
CA TYR A 68 -1.30 6.93 5.02
C TYR A 68 -1.60 8.35 5.52
N ALA A 69 -2.10 8.45 6.75
CA ALA A 69 -2.44 9.71 7.39
C ALA A 69 -1.33 10.11 8.37
N GLY A 70 -0.84 11.33 8.25
CA GLY A 70 0.29 11.83 9.02
C GLY A 70 0.21 13.31 9.30
N GLN A 71 1.35 13.87 9.68
CA GLN A 71 1.50 15.29 9.95
C GLN A 71 2.73 15.85 9.23
N THR A 72 2.64 17.11 8.83
CA THR A 72 3.81 17.87 8.37
C THR A 72 4.68 18.26 9.56
N LEU A 73 5.88 18.80 9.30
CA LEU A 73 6.76 19.35 10.35
C LEU A 73 6.10 20.48 11.17
N SER A 74 5.13 21.20 10.60
CA SER A 74 4.35 22.22 11.30
C SER A 74 3.17 21.65 12.11
N GLY A 75 3.01 20.33 12.15
CA GLY A 75 1.92 19.64 12.84
C GLY A 75 0.59 19.63 12.08
N ALA A 76 0.55 20.12 10.84
CA ALA A 76 -0.67 20.13 10.04
C ALA A 76 -0.96 18.74 9.45
N ALA A 77 -2.23 18.35 9.37
CA ALA A 77 -2.62 17.07 8.82
C ALA A 77 -2.23 16.95 7.33
N CYS A 78 -1.75 15.78 6.95
CA CYS A 78 -1.45 15.42 5.57
C CYS A 78 -1.79 13.95 5.32
N ALA A 79 -2.03 13.59 4.07
CA ALA A 79 -2.36 12.23 3.71
C ALA A 79 -1.89 11.86 2.30
N LEU A 80 -1.51 10.60 2.14
CA LEU A 80 -1.36 9.94 0.85
C LEU A 80 -2.39 8.81 0.77
N THR A 81 -3.16 8.74 -0.31
CA THR A 81 -3.97 7.57 -0.63
C THR A 81 -3.46 6.96 -1.91
N VAL A 82 -3.13 5.67 -1.87
CA VAL A 82 -2.64 4.87 -2.99
C VAL A 82 -3.72 3.86 -3.38
N ALA A 83 -4.07 3.84 -4.65
CA ALA A 83 -4.95 2.85 -5.24
C ALA A 83 -4.18 1.59 -5.67
N ALA A 84 -4.89 0.48 -5.90
CA ALA A 84 -4.29 -0.80 -6.25
C ALA A 84 -3.52 -0.80 -7.59
N ASP A 85 -3.89 0.11 -8.50
CA ASP A 85 -3.23 0.33 -9.80
C ASP A 85 -2.00 1.24 -9.68
N GLY A 86 -1.69 1.76 -8.50
CA GLY A 86 -0.60 2.69 -8.26
C GLY A 86 -0.93 4.14 -8.60
N ALA A 87 -2.20 4.48 -8.85
CA ALA A 87 -2.67 5.86 -8.79
C ALA A 87 -2.63 6.36 -7.35
N TYR A 88 -2.44 7.67 -7.17
CA TYR A 88 -2.41 8.22 -5.84
C TYR A 88 -2.93 9.65 -5.77
N THR A 89 -3.34 10.04 -4.58
CA THR A 89 -3.65 11.43 -4.21
C THR A 89 -2.85 11.80 -2.98
N PHE A 90 -2.13 12.91 -3.07
CA PHE A 90 -1.42 13.51 -1.95
C PHE A 90 -2.15 14.80 -1.56
N THR A 91 -2.34 15.00 -0.25
CA THR A 91 -3.08 16.14 0.29
C THR A 91 -2.38 16.68 1.52
N SER A 92 -2.15 17.98 1.51
CA SER A 92 -1.73 18.80 2.65
C SER A 92 -2.33 20.21 2.49
N PRO A 93 -2.27 21.08 3.51
CA PRO A 93 -2.80 22.43 3.42
C PRO A 93 -2.17 23.29 2.32
N THR A 94 -0.90 23.01 1.97
CA THR A 94 -0.12 23.80 1.00
C THR A 94 0.09 23.10 -0.33
N LEU A 95 -0.19 21.80 -0.42
CA LEU A 95 0.02 21.01 -1.62
C LEU A 95 -1.02 19.89 -1.73
N THR A 96 -1.82 19.94 -2.80
CA THR A 96 -2.76 18.87 -3.13
C THR A 96 -2.67 18.55 -4.61
N TYR A 97 -2.48 17.27 -4.95
CA TYR A 97 -2.53 16.80 -6.33
C TYR A 97 -2.81 15.30 -6.39
N SER A 98 -3.34 14.88 -7.53
CA SER A 98 -3.50 13.47 -7.89
C SER A 98 -2.61 13.11 -9.06
N PHE A 99 -2.22 11.85 -9.10
CA PHE A 99 -1.46 11.24 -10.17
C PHE A 99 -2.17 9.97 -10.63
N THR A 100 -2.20 9.79 -11.94
CA THR A 100 -2.69 8.57 -12.59
C THR A 100 -1.52 7.95 -13.35
N PRO A 101 -1.29 6.63 -13.20
CA PRO A 101 -0.24 5.93 -13.89
C PRO A 101 -0.23 6.16 -15.38
N THR A 102 0.91 6.58 -15.89
CA THR A 102 1.19 6.65 -17.33
C THR A 102 2.31 5.67 -17.67
N PRO A 103 2.34 5.11 -18.89
CA PRO A 103 3.46 4.28 -19.34
C PRO A 103 4.82 5.00 -19.32
N GLN A 104 4.82 6.33 -19.30
CA GLN A 104 6.01 7.19 -19.32
C GLN A 104 6.51 7.55 -17.93
N ALA A 105 5.69 7.35 -16.89
CA ALA A 105 6.09 7.62 -15.51
C ALA A 105 7.23 6.68 -15.08
N ILE A 106 8.27 7.27 -14.51
CA ILE A 106 9.36 6.54 -13.88
C ILE A 106 8.85 6.02 -12.54
N ARG A 107 9.03 4.73 -12.31
CA ARG A 107 8.64 4.05 -11.07
C ARG A 107 9.81 3.26 -10.55
N VAL A 108 10.08 3.41 -9.26
CA VAL A 108 11.04 2.58 -8.56
C VAL A 108 10.43 2.13 -7.25
N PHE A 109 10.30 0.82 -7.10
CA PHE A 109 9.90 0.18 -5.86
C PHE A 109 11.03 -0.69 -5.33
N GLY A 110 11.32 -0.59 -4.04
CA GLY A 110 12.24 -1.47 -3.34
C GLY A 110 11.69 -1.85 -1.98
N ARG A 111 11.82 -3.12 -1.63
CA ARG A 111 11.68 -3.56 -0.24
C ARG A 111 12.88 -4.40 0.14
N GLN A 112 13.46 -4.07 1.28
CA GLN A 112 14.49 -4.86 1.93
C GLN A 112 13.97 -5.41 3.26
N ALA A 113 14.34 -6.65 3.55
CA ALA A 113 14.07 -7.32 4.81
C ALA A 113 15.35 -7.99 5.30
N LEU A 114 16.07 -7.31 6.18
CA LEU A 114 17.20 -7.82 6.93
C LEU A 114 16.71 -8.35 8.29
N PRO A 115 17.48 -9.19 9.01
CA PRO A 115 17.04 -9.86 10.24
C PRO A 115 16.37 -8.95 11.28
N ASP A 116 16.79 -7.69 11.39
CA ASP A 116 16.24 -6.71 12.33
C ASP A 116 15.81 -5.39 11.68
N LEU A 117 15.85 -5.28 10.36
CA LEU A 117 15.60 -4.02 9.64
C LEU A 117 14.72 -4.28 8.42
N ASN A 118 13.60 -3.58 8.36
CA ASN A 118 12.75 -3.52 7.18
C ASN A 118 12.80 -2.11 6.61
N GLN A 119 12.89 -2.04 5.28
CA GLN A 119 12.87 -0.79 4.54
C GLN A 119 11.97 -0.93 3.32
N VAL A 120 11.18 0.09 3.05
CA VAL A 120 10.43 0.24 1.80
C VAL A 120 10.77 1.60 1.21
N ILE A 121 11.07 1.62 -0.08
CA ILE A 121 11.26 2.82 -0.88
C ILE A 121 10.31 2.72 -2.07
N TRP A 122 9.57 3.79 -2.32
CA TRP A 122 8.73 3.90 -3.49
C TRP A 122 8.83 5.31 -4.06
N LEU A 123 9.32 5.39 -5.28
CA LEU A 123 9.54 6.63 -6.01
C LEU A 123 8.68 6.60 -7.26
N ILE A 124 7.92 7.67 -7.47
CA ILE A 124 7.25 7.96 -8.73
C ILE A 124 7.70 9.33 -9.19
N ASP A 125 8.18 9.42 -10.42
CA ASP A 125 8.46 10.67 -11.11
C ASP A 125 7.78 10.64 -12.47
N ASP A 126 6.96 11.63 -12.78
CA ASP A 126 6.40 11.82 -14.12
C ASP A 126 6.85 13.17 -14.69
N PRO A 127 8.01 13.19 -15.37
CA PRO A 127 8.54 14.40 -15.97
C PRO A 127 7.90 14.71 -17.33
N LEU A 128 7.10 13.78 -17.89
CA LEU A 128 6.66 13.83 -19.29
C LEU A 128 5.17 14.14 -19.44
N THR A 129 4.37 13.91 -18.40
CA THR A 129 2.95 14.30 -18.43
C THR A 129 2.73 15.62 -17.70
N ALA A 130 2.26 16.60 -18.47
CA ALA A 130 1.77 17.89 -18.05
C ALA A 130 2.83 18.95 -17.70
N THR A 131 2.42 20.18 -17.95
CA THR A 131 2.99 21.49 -17.60
C THR A 131 3.41 21.64 -16.12
N GLU A 132 3.23 20.60 -15.30
CA GLU A 132 3.47 20.53 -13.86
C GLU A 132 3.90 19.10 -13.44
N PRO A 133 5.16 18.69 -13.68
CA PRO A 133 5.68 17.39 -13.26
C PRO A 133 5.44 17.10 -11.77
N LYS A 134 5.13 15.85 -11.47
CA LYS A 134 4.81 15.40 -10.11
C LYS A 134 5.77 14.30 -9.70
N GLU A 135 6.22 14.41 -8.46
CA GLU A 135 7.13 13.46 -7.84
C GLU A 135 6.55 13.04 -6.49
N LEU A 136 6.70 11.77 -6.16
CA LEU A 136 6.34 11.20 -4.88
C LEU A 136 7.49 10.30 -4.42
N ASP A 137 8.00 10.58 -3.23
CA ASP A 137 8.91 9.70 -2.50
C ASP A 137 8.21 9.19 -1.25
N LEU A 138 8.10 7.89 -1.10
CA LEU A 138 7.67 7.23 0.13
C LEU A 138 8.83 6.38 0.64
N HIS A 139 9.28 6.69 1.85
CA HIS A 139 10.33 5.94 2.54
C HIS A 139 9.84 5.50 3.91
N ALA A 140 9.77 4.19 4.12
CA ALA A 140 9.46 3.59 5.42
C ALA A 140 10.64 2.79 5.94
N THR A 141 10.95 2.91 7.23
CA THR A 141 11.96 2.10 7.92
C THR A 141 11.44 1.69 9.29
N TRP A 142 11.53 0.40 9.62
CA TRP A 142 11.10 -0.14 10.91
C TRP A 142 11.86 -1.42 11.30
N GLY A 143 11.74 -1.82 12.56
CA GLY A 143 12.46 -2.96 13.13
C GLY A 143 13.48 -2.55 14.20
N ARG A 144 14.08 -3.53 14.87
CA ARG A 144 15.01 -3.30 15.99
C ARG A 144 16.33 -2.64 15.56
N GLY A 145 16.76 -2.90 14.33
CA GLY A 145 17.96 -2.32 13.73
C GLY A 145 17.71 -0.95 13.07
N ALA A 146 16.48 -0.44 13.09
CA ALA A 146 16.18 0.87 12.50
C ALA A 146 16.68 2.01 13.41
N PRO A 147 17.42 3.00 12.88
CA PRO A 147 17.85 4.16 13.67
C PRO A 147 16.67 5.01 14.14
N SER A 148 15.56 4.96 13.38
CA SER A 148 14.26 5.50 13.76
C SER A 148 13.17 4.69 13.07
N VAL A 149 12.07 4.45 13.77
CA VAL A 149 10.85 3.86 13.19
C VAL A 149 10.05 5.01 12.59
N LYS A 150 9.98 5.08 11.26
CA LYS A 150 9.35 6.20 10.57
C LYS A 150 8.85 5.84 9.17
N LEU A 151 7.83 6.55 8.74
CA LEU A 151 7.37 6.60 7.35
C LEU A 151 7.27 8.07 6.95
N ASP A 152 8.12 8.48 6.02
CA ASP A 152 8.07 9.82 5.43
C ASP A 152 7.54 9.72 4.00
N ILE A 153 6.63 10.64 3.65
CA ILE A 153 6.11 10.81 2.29
C ILE A 153 6.43 12.23 1.86
N GLN A 154 7.23 12.40 0.83
CA GLN A 154 7.49 13.68 0.20
C GLN A 154 6.68 13.78 -1.09
N GLY A 155 5.70 14.67 -1.09
CA GLY A 155 5.01 15.06 -2.31
C GLY A 155 5.67 16.31 -2.90
N THR A 156 6.05 16.28 -4.16
CA THR A 156 6.64 17.42 -4.87
C THR A 156 5.89 17.69 -6.16
N LYS A 157 5.53 18.95 -6.38
CA LYS A 157 4.96 19.45 -7.63
C LYS A 157 5.89 20.49 -8.22
N ARG A 158 6.31 20.29 -9.46
CA ARG A 158 7.07 21.30 -10.22
C ARG A 158 6.09 22.29 -10.85
N LEU A 159 6.41 23.56 -10.76
CA LEU A 159 5.60 24.68 -11.23
C LEU A 159 6.05 25.12 -12.63
N ALA A 160 5.10 25.59 -13.44
CA ALA A 160 5.42 26.26 -14.69
C ALA A 160 6.39 27.44 -14.42
N GLY A 161 7.51 27.49 -15.15
CA GLY A 161 8.55 28.51 -14.94
C GLY A 161 9.75 28.08 -14.07
N GLY A 162 9.84 26.80 -13.68
CA GLY A 162 11.06 26.22 -13.09
C GLY A 162 11.13 26.20 -11.56
N GLY A 163 10.02 26.51 -10.87
CA GLY A 163 9.89 26.37 -9.42
C GLY A 163 9.42 24.98 -8.99
N SER A 164 9.43 24.70 -7.69
CA SER A 164 8.75 23.53 -7.11
C SER A 164 8.13 23.86 -5.75
N THR A 165 7.09 23.10 -5.40
CA THR A 165 6.50 23.09 -4.07
C THR A 165 6.58 21.67 -3.54
N SER A 166 7.14 21.50 -2.35
CA SER A 166 7.32 20.19 -1.72
C SER A 166 6.79 20.21 -0.30
N VAL A 167 6.22 19.08 0.12
CA VAL A 167 5.72 18.86 1.48
C VAL A 167 6.11 17.45 1.92
N THR A 168 6.74 17.36 3.08
CA THR A 168 6.97 16.09 3.78
C THR A 168 5.83 15.83 4.77
N CYS A 169 5.27 14.64 4.69
CA CYS A 169 4.26 14.09 5.57
C CYS A 169 4.84 12.90 6.33
N THR A 170 4.97 13.02 7.65
CA THR A 170 5.45 11.93 8.50
C THR A 170 4.27 11.19 9.09
N VAL A 171 4.24 9.88 8.88
CA VAL A 171 3.16 8.98 9.28
C VAL A 171 3.64 8.12 10.45
N PRO A 172 2.86 8.02 11.54
CA PRO A 172 3.22 7.18 12.66
C PRO A 172 3.20 5.68 12.27
N LEU A 173 4.26 4.97 12.64
CA LEU A 173 4.47 3.54 12.45
C LEU A 173 4.48 2.77 13.78
#